data_AF-A0A4Q2RS41-F1
#
_entry.id   AF-A0A4Q2RS41-F1
#
_cell.length_a   1.000
_cell.length_b   1.000
_cell.length_c   1.000
_cell.angle_alpha   90.00
_cell.angle_beta   90.00
_cell.angle_gamma   90.00
#
_symmetry.space_group_name_H-M   'P 1'
#
loop_
_entity.id
_entity.type
_entity.pdbx_description
1 polymer ?
#
loop_
_entity_poly.entity_id
_entity_poly.type
_entity_poly.pdbx_seq_one_letter_code
_entity_poly.pdbx_strand_id
1 'polypeptide(L)' 'MTADLVARLLAESVHLPPEGDPAQAALRWAILIEDSLGVVLSDEQIGSVSLADPEHLRALVTAAPRSR' A
#
# COMPACT_ATOMS: atom_id res chain seq x y z
N MET A 1 -3.24 1.46 -16.55
CA MET A 1 -3.86 0.51 -15.59
C MET A 1 -3.29 0.66 -14.19
N THR A 2 -1.97 0.55 -13.98
CA THR A 2 -1.35 0.69 -12.65
C THR A 2 -1.47 2.09 -12.04
N ALA A 3 -1.44 3.14 -12.87
CA ALA A 3 -1.53 4.54 -12.43
C ALA A 3 -2.91 4.91 -11.84
N ASP A 4 -4.01 4.45 -12.45
CA ASP A 4 -5.38 4.67 -11.94
C ASP A 4 -5.60 3.99 -10.59
N LEU A 5 -5.03 2.79 -10.43
CA LEU A 5 -5.15 1.99 -9.21
C LEU A 5 -4.44 2.65 -8.03
N VAL A 6 -3.22 3.16 -8.27
CA VAL A 6 -2.47 3.94 -7.26
C VAL A 6 -3.20 5.25 -6.93
N ALA A 7 -3.76 5.94 -7.91
CA ALA A 7 -4.54 7.17 -7.66
C ALA A 7 -5.78 6.91 -6.81
N ARG A 8 -6.47 5.78 -7.03
CA ARG A 8 -7.63 5.36 -6.23
C ARG A 8 -7.24 4.95 -4.81
N LEU A 9 -6.16 4.17 -4.66
CA LEU A 9 -5.58 3.82 -3.35
C LEU A 9 -5.24 5.09 -2.54
N LEU A 10 -4.59 6.07 -3.17
CA LEU A 10 -4.28 7.35 -2.54
C LEU A 10 -5.54 8.14 -2.15
N ALA A 11 -6.56 8.15 -3.00
CA ALA A 11 -7.84 8.80 -2.69
C ALA A 11 -8.55 8.14 -1.50
N GLU A 12 -8.59 6.80 -1.43
CA GLU A 12 -9.19 6.07 -0.31
C GLU A 12 -8.38 6.26 0.99
N SER A 13 -7.07 6.37 0.87
CA SER A 13 -6.16 6.52 2.00
C SER A 13 -6.12 7.92 2.62
N VAL A 14 -6.57 8.96 1.91
CA VAL A 14 -6.64 10.33 2.44
C VAL A 14 -7.56 10.43 3.66
N HIS A 15 -8.45 9.45 3.82
CA HIS A 15 -9.37 9.32 4.95
C HIS A 15 -8.79 8.52 6.13
N LEU A 16 -7.61 7.90 5.98
CA LEU A 16 -6.93 7.24 7.09
C LEU A 16 -6.30 8.32 7.99
N PRO A 17 -6.68 8.40 9.27
CA PRO A 17 -6.11 9.39 10.18
C PRO A 17 -4.59 9.14 10.33
N PRO A 18 -3.75 10.19 10.33
CA PRO A 18 -2.32 10.06 10.61
C PRO A 18 -2.04 9.75 12.08
N GLU A 19 -3.08 9.72 12.92
CA GLU A 19 -2.96 9.49 14.35
C GLU A 19 -2.86 7.99 14.66
N GLY A 20 -1.66 7.57 15.08
CA GLY A 20 -1.42 6.21 15.58
C GLY A 20 0.04 5.80 15.54
N ASP A 21 0.29 4.58 16.00
CA ASP A 21 1.57 3.90 15.87
C ASP A 21 1.91 3.73 14.37
N PRO A 22 3.10 4.19 13.91
CA PRO A 22 3.52 4.04 12.50
C PRO A 22 3.49 2.58 12.01
N ALA A 23 3.72 1.60 12.89
CA ALA A 23 3.62 0.19 12.54
C ALA A 23 2.17 -0.22 12.24
N GLN A 24 1.20 0.31 12.98
CA GLN A 24 -0.21 0.07 12.70
C GLN A 24 -0.66 0.76 11.41
N ALA A 25 -0.15 1.97 11.14
CA ALA A 25 -0.42 2.65 9.88
C ALA A 25 0.09 1.81 8.71
N ALA A 26 1.34 1.34 8.76
CA ALA A 26 1.91 0.49 7.73
C ALA A 26 1.09 -0.79 7.50
N LEU A 27 0.63 -1.44 8.57
CA LEU A 27 -0.19 -2.65 8.45
C LEU A 27 -1.58 -2.37 7.82
N ARG A 28 -2.25 -1.28 8.20
CA ARG A 28 -3.53 -0.87 7.59
C ARG A 28 -3.37 -0.62 6.09
N TRP A 29 -2.28 0.04 5.71
CA TRP A 29 -1.94 0.28 4.32
C TRP A 29 -1.66 -1.02 3.57
N ALA A 30 -0.91 -1.94 4.16
CA ALA A 30 -0.63 -3.24 3.57
C ALA A 30 -1.92 -3.99 3.24
N ILE A 31 -2.84 -4.10 4.20
CA ILE A 31 -4.14 -4.75 4.02
C ILE A 31 -4.91 -4.12 2.84
N LEU A 32 -4.95 -2.79 2.76
CA LEU A 32 -5.70 -2.06 1.73
C LEU A 32 -5.09 -2.27 0.33
N ILE A 33 -3.75 -2.34 0.24
CA ILE A 33 -3.01 -2.62 -0.99
C ILE A 33 -3.21 -4.06 -1.43
N GLU A 34 -3.09 -5.02 -0.52
CA GLU A 34 -3.30 -6.45 -0.79
C GLU A 34 -4.71 -6.73 -1.30
N ASP A 35 -5.73 -6.17 -0.64
CA ASP A 35 -7.14 -6.31 -1.04
C ASP A 35 -7.42 -5.65 -2.40
N SER A 36 -6.91 -4.43 -2.61
CA SER A 36 -7.14 -3.68 -3.85
C SER A 36 -6.43 -4.27 -5.08
N LEU A 37 -5.27 -4.91 -4.88
CA LEU A 37 -4.41 -5.38 -5.96
C LEU A 37 -4.37 -6.90 -6.12
N GLY A 38 -4.91 -7.65 -5.16
CA GLY A 38 -4.77 -9.11 -5.11
C GLY A 38 -3.31 -9.56 -5.00
N VAL A 39 -2.49 -8.79 -4.29
CA VAL A 39 -1.08 -9.12 -4.02
C VAL A 39 -0.92 -9.50 -2.56
N VAL A 40 0.22 -10.12 -2.22
CA VAL A 40 0.62 -10.35 -0.83
C VAL A 40 1.97 -9.68 -0.64
N LEU A 41 2.06 -8.83 0.39
CA LEU A 41 3.26 -8.08 0.73
C LEU A 41 4.07 -8.85 1.79
N SER A 42 5.40 -8.82 1.67
CA SER A 42 6.28 -9.35 2.72
C SER A 42 6.42 -8.37 3.88
N ASP A 43 6.81 -8.86 5.07
CA ASP A 43 7.07 -8.01 6.24
C ASP A 43 8.11 -6.91 5.95
N GLU A 44 9.08 -7.17 5.08
CA GLU A 44 10.08 -6.19 4.63
C GLU A 44 9.46 -5.10 3.74
N GLN A 45 8.48 -5.46 2.91
CA GLN A 45 7.71 -4.54 2.08
C GLN A 45 6.74 -3.68 2.92
N ILE A 46 6.23 -4.23 4.02
CA ILE A 46 5.36 -3.53 4.98
C ILE A 46 6.19 -2.61 5.89
N GLY A 47 7.35 -3.07 6.36
CA GLY A 47 8.15 -2.39 7.38
C GLY A 47 9.12 -1.32 6.85
N SER A 48 9.52 -1.37 5.57
CA SER A 48 10.54 -0.46 5.04
C SER A 48 9.98 0.81 4.39
N VAL A 49 8.66 0.90 4.17
CA VAL A 49 8.11 1.83 3.20
C VAL A 49 7.08 2.76 3.82
N SER A 50 7.24 4.06 3.56
CA SER A 50 6.13 5.01 3.70
C SER A 50 5.09 4.63 2.66
N LEU A 51 4.15 3.76 3.01
CA LEU A 51 3.04 3.35 2.13
C LEU A 51 2.11 4.53 1.79
N ALA A 52 2.32 5.69 2.41
CA ALA A 52 1.73 6.97 2.06
C ALA A 52 2.43 7.68 0.88
N ASP A 53 3.57 7.19 0.40
CA ASP A 53 4.31 7.75 -0.75
C ASP A 53 3.84 7.12 -2.08
N PRO A 54 3.27 7.92 -3.01
CA PRO A 54 2.82 7.47 -4.33
C PRO A 54 3.88 6.73 -5.16
N GLU A 55 5.14 7.17 -5.10
CA GLU A 55 6.22 6.57 -5.91
C GLU A 55 6.58 5.19 -5.39
N HIS A 56 6.60 5.04 -4.07
CA HIS A 56 6.80 3.75 -3.42
C HIS A 56 5.66 2.78 -3.66
N LEU A 57 4.40 3.24 -3.59
CA LEU A 57 3.24 2.44 -3.96
C LEU A 57 3.36 1.91 -5.39
N ARG A 58 3.77 2.76 -6.35
CA ARG A 58 4.01 2.30 -7.73
C ARG A 58 5.09 1.23 -7.80
N ALA A 59 6.23 1.43 -7.15
CA ALA A 59 7.31 0.45 -7.13
C ALA A 59 6.84 -0.90 -6.55
N LEU A 60 6.07 -0.85 -5.46
CA LEU A 60 5.44 -2.01 -4.81
C LEU A 60 4.51 -2.78 -5.73
N VAL A 61 3.56 -2.10 -6.39
CA VAL A 61 2.63 -2.75 -7.32
C VAL A 61 3.39 -3.40 -8.50
N THR A 62 4.53 -2.84 -8.87
CA THR A 62 5.35 -3.37 -9.98
C THR A 62 6.20 -4.56 -9.54
N ALA A 63 6.63 -4.60 -8.28
CA ALA A 63 7.49 -5.64 -7.72
C ALA A 63 6.72 -6.81 -7.08
N ALA A 64 5.48 -6.59 -6.63
CA ALA A 64 4.71 -7.60 -5.90
C ALA A 64 4.25 -8.75 -6.83
N PRO A 65 4.49 -10.02 -6.46
CA PRO A 65 3.92 -11.14 -7.17
C PRO A 65 2.40 -11.13 -7.01
N ARG A 66 1.67 -11.23 -8.12
CA ARG A 66 0.21 -11.35 -8.08
C ARG A 66 -0.16 -12.70 -7.48
N SER A 67 -0.92 -12.68 -6.39
CA SER A 67 -1.54 -13.89 -5.87
C SER A 67 -2.64 -14.32 -6.84
N ARG A 68 -2.52 -15.54 -7.33
CA ARG A 68 -3.32 -16.08 -8.44
C ARG A 68 -4.68 -16.58 -7.97
#